data_AF-A0A9X1D0Y8-F1
#
_entry.id   AF-A0A9X1D0Y8-F1
#
_cell.length_a   1.000
_cell.length_b   1.000
_cell.length_c   1.000
_cell.angle_alpha   90.00
_cell.angle_beta   90.00
_cell.angle_gamma   90.00
#
_symmetry.space_group_name_H-M   'P 1'
#
loop_
_entity.id
_entity.type
_entity.pdbx_description
1 polymer ?
#
loop_
_entity_poly.entity_id
_entity_poly.type
_entity_poly.pdbx_seq_one_letter_code
_entity_poly.pdbx_strand_id
1 'polypeptide(L)'
;MTGGSPGSGSGAHGGMYYGRGKIWYVQWARTGNSTYLTRARAQMSEFINNYIKNGEYGNNYSQAANWAMAEDVMLYYHDMTEQGDTAEAADALDALGRMASLWSDGYALDLMHTLNCREAAYPIRAIYWANLLSAPSVFWTSVPDSFTQGHVSYHQHSNWTDRLAAFLNKAMDKWNATGAGSGRWNDENNACKPFMNSLLRDSYILMYERNSGLDATYRTNLRNAIKASMDYEWANMWDVPAQAFDYSTGEVEETTPYADLNLMISPAYAWLANYYRSIGDTANAGTYATRHDTIFAGGVAGTDLNGSKQFNQNYTTAFRGPAWAHGITRA
;
A
#
# COMPACT_ATOMS: atom_id res chain seq x y z
N MET A 1 6.89 20.60 29.03
CA MET A 1 8.06 20.21 28.23
C MET A 1 7.64 20.35 26.76
N THR A 2 7.69 21.57 26.21
CA THR A 2 8.77 22.10 25.35
C THR A 2 9.01 21.26 24.09
N GLY A 3 8.35 21.68 22.99
CA GLY A 3 8.93 21.82 21.64
C GLY A 3 9.45 20.57 20.94
N GLY A 4 8.63 20.01 20.04
CA GLY A 4 9.03 19.10 18.97
C GLY A 4 8.25 19.43 17.69
N SER A 5 8.96 19.69 16.61
CA SER A 5 8.55 20.34 15.35
C SER A 5 7.22 19.88 14.72
N PRO A 6 6.28 20.80 14.38
CA PRO A 6 5.15 20.52 13.50
C PRO A 6 5.63 20.52 12.04
N GLY A 7 6.26 19.42 11.63
CA GLY A 7 6.72 19.19 10.25
C GLY A 7 5.71 18.45 9.38
N SER A 8 4.40 18.65 9.57
CA SER A 8 3.38 18.23 8.59
C SER A 8 2.99 19.47 7.81
N GLY A 9 3.57 19.63 6.61
CA GLY A 9 3.34 20.80 5.77
C GLY A 9 1.86 21.15 5.68
N SER A 10 1.52 22.36 6.12
CA SER A 10 0.19 22.98 6.05
C SER A 10 -0.19 23.42 4.64
N GLY A 11 0.27 22.68 3.63
CA GLY A 11 -0.17 22.77 2.24
C GLY A 11 -0.97 21.53 1.85
N ALA A 12 -1.59 21.56 0.67
CA ALA A 12 -2.41 20.46 0.16
C ALA A 12 -1.74 19.06 0.20
N HIS A 13 -0.41 19.00 0.30
CA HIS A 13 0.40 17.79 0.47
C HIS A 13 0.11 16.99 1.73
N GLY A 14 -0.16 17.64 2.86
CA GLY A 14 -0.52 16.94 4.11
C GLY A 14 -1.80 16.13 3.93
N GLY A 15 -2.70 16.58 3.06
CA GLY A 15 -3.96 15.92 2.75
C GLY A 15 -3.81 14.65 1.92
N MET A 16 -2.75 14.52 1.11
CA MET A 16 -2.65 13.45 0.09
C MET A 16 -2.12 12.12 0.64
N TYR A 17 -1.35 12.15 1.72
CA TYR A 17 -0.61 11.00 2.26
C TYR A 17 -1.51 9.76 2.50
N TYR A 18 -1.05 8.54 2.19
CA TYR A 18 -1.81 7.28 2.37
C TYR A 18 -3.16 7.15 1.62
N GLY A 19 -3.29 7.75 0.44
CA GLY A 19 -4.41 7.46 -0.46
C GLY A 19 -5.73 8.13 -0.06
N ARG A 20 -5.67 9.45 0.18
CA ARG A 20 -6.85 10.26 0.54
C ARG A 20 -7.94 10.26 -0.53
N GLY A 21 -7.53 10.26 -1.81
CA GLY A 21 -8.48 10.24 -2.93
C GLY A 21 -9.35 8.99 -2.88
N LYS A 22 -8.73 7.82 -2.66
CA LYS A 22 -9.42 6.56 -2.44
C LYS A 22 -10.38 6.63 -1.26
N ILE A 23 -9.98 7.21 -0.13
CA ILE A 23 -10.88 7.35 1.03
C ILE A 23 -12.13 8.13 0.63
N TRP A 24 -12.00 9.20 -0.14
CA TRP A 24 -13.14 9.96 -0.65
C TRP A 24 -14.02 9.16 -1.62
N TYR A 25 -13.45 8.41 -2.56
CA TYR A 25 -14.22 7.52 -3.42
C TYR A 25 -15.01 6.48 -2.62
N VAL A 26 -14.40 5.87 -1.61
CA VAL A 26 -15.08 4.89 -0.74
C VAL A 26 -16.22 5.53 0.03
N GLN A 27 -16.04 6.75 0.55
CA GLN A 27 -17.10 7.47 1.25
C GLN A 27 -18.25 7.83 0.31
N TRP A 28 -17.95 8.27 -0.92
CA TRP A 28 -18.97 8.50 -1.94
C TRP A 28 -19.75 7.22 -2.26
N ALA A 29 -19.06 6.12 -2.57
CA ALA A 29 -19.69 4.85 -2.93
C ALA A 29 -20.61 4.31 -1.82
N ARG A 30 -20.27 4.56 -0.55
CA ARG A 30 -21.07 4.11 0.60
C ARG A 30 -22.26 5.01 0.93
N THR A 31 -22.15 6.31 0.70
CA THR A 31 -23.14 7.29 1.18
C THR A 31 -23.98 7.90 0.06
N GLY A 32 -23.55 7.78 -1.19
CA GLY A 32 -24.11 8.52 -2.33
C GLY A 32 -23.89 10.03 -2.25
N ASN A 33 -23.17 10.56 -1.26
CA ASN A 33 -22.96 12.00 -1.10
C ASN A 33 -21.93 12.51 -2.10
N SER A 34 -22.40 13.29 -3.09
CA SER A 34 -21.58 13.86 -4.15
C SER A 34 -20.47 14.78 -3.65
N THR A 35 -20.57 15.33 -2.44
CA THR A 35 -19.50 16.13 -1.83
C THR A 35 -18.19 15.33 -1.74
N TYR A 36 -18.27 14.02 -1.44
CA TYR A 36 -17.08 13.17 -1.39
C TYR A 36 -16.50 12.91 -2.78
N LEU A 37 -17.35 12.71 -3.79
CA LEU A 37 -16.90 12.57 -5.17
C LEU A 37 -16.21 13.83 -5.68
N THR A 38 -16.79 15.01 -5.42
CA THR A 38 -16.17 16.30 -5.75
C THR A 38 -14.80 16.45 -5.08
N ARG A 39 -14.68 16.08 -3.80
CA ARG A 39 -13.40 16.10 -3.08
C ARG A 39 -12.40 15.09 -3.65
N ALA A 40 -12.84 13.89 -4.01
CA ALA A 40 -11.99 12.86 -4.63
C ALA A 40 -11.39 13.39 -5.94
N ARG A 41 -12.23 13.92 -6.83
CA ARG A 41 -11.80 14.48 -8.12
C ARG A 41 -10.81 15.63 -7.96
N ALA A 42 -11.13 16.61 -7.10
CA ALA A 42 -10.25 17.74 -6.85
C ALA A 42 -8.90 17.30 -6.30
N GLN A 43 -8.90 16.40 -5.31
CA GLN A 43 -7.69 15.85 -4.70
C GLN A 43 -6.82 15.10 -5.72
N MET A 44 -7.45 14.32 -6.61
CA MET A 44 -6.73 13.49 -7.58
C MET A 44 -6.18 14.29 -8.75
N SER A 45 -6.95 15.25 -9.27
CA SER A 45 -6.45 16.20 -10.26
C SER A 45 -5.25 16.96 -9.71
N GLU A 46 -5.31 17.42 -8.45
CA GLU A 46 -4.18 18.09 -7.80
C GLU A 46 -2.98 17.15 -7.60
N PHE A 47 -3.20 15.92 -7.16
CA PHE A 47 -2.14 14.93 -7.00
C PHE A 47 -1.41 14.67 -8.32
N ILE A 48 -2.17 14.42 -9.39
CA ILE A 48 -1.61 14.17 -10.71
C ILE A 48 -0.88 15.41 -11.21
N ASN A 49 -1.53 16.57 -11.21
CA ASN A 49 -0.96 17.77 -11.81
C ASN A 49 0.21 18.34 -11.00
N ASN A 50 0.10 18.43 -9.68
CA ASN A 50 1.10 19.13 -8.86
C ASN A 50 2.16 18.21 -8.27
N TYR A 51 1.85 16.93 -8.01
CA TYR A 51 2.80 16.02 -7.38
C TYR A 51 3.47 15.07 -8.39
N ILE A 52 2.69 14.50 -9.31
CA ILE A 52 3.21 13.58 -10.32
C ILE A 52 3.82 14.36 -11.49
N LYS A 53 3.04 15.21 -12.18
CA LYS A 53 3.43 15.86 -13.44
C LYS A 53 4.34 17.06 -13.24
N ASN A 54 3.81 18.13 -12.67
CA ASN A 54 4.46 19.44 -12.66
C ASN A 54 5.42 19.58 -11.50
N GLY A 55 5.25 18.77 -10.45
CA GLY A 55 6.04 18.83 -9.24
C GLY A 55 6.16 20.26 -8.72
N GLU A 56 5.31 20.67 -7.78
CA GLU A 56 5.63 21.82 -6.90
C GLU A 56 7.02 21.66 -6.24
N TYR A 57 7.60 20.45 -6.32
CA TYR A 57 8.94 20.04 -5.88
C TYR A 57 9.88 19.52 -6.98
N GLY A 58 9.58 19.71 -8.26
CA GLY A 58 10.48 19.30 -9.36
C GLY A 58 10.61 17.78 -9.56
N ASN A 59 9.65 16.98 -9.06
CA ASN A 59 9.72 15.53 -9.18
C ASN A 59 9.62 15.05 -10.63
N ASN A 60 8.86 15.73 -11.51
CA ASN A 60 8.73 15.37 -12.94
C ASN A 60 8.54 13.85 -13.13
N TYR A 61 7.52 13.27 -12.48
CA TYR A 61 7.19 11.84 -12.37
C TYR A 61 8.15 10.97 -11.52
N SER A 62 9.11 11.58 -10.81
CA SER A 62 10.08 10.91 -9.93
C SER A 62 9.59 10.88 -8.48
N GLN A 63 8.33 10.51 -8.26
CA GLN A 63 7.79 10.34 -6.91
C GLN A 63 8.59 9.28 -6.13
N ALA A 64 8.79 9.51 -4.84
CA ALA A 64 9.32 8.50 -3.94
C ALA A 64 8.38 7.29 -3.83
N ALA A 65 8.91 6.08 -3.59
CA ALA A 65 8.11 4.84 -3.57
C ALA A 65 6.97 4.90 -2.55
N ASN A 66 7.23 5.48 -1.37
CA ASN A 66 6.24 5.65 -0.31
C ASN A 66 5.10 6.63 -0.65
N TRP A 67 5.14 7.29 -1.80
CA TRP A 67 4.10 8.18 -2.33
C TRP A 67 3.42 7.66 -3.60
N ALA A 68 3.73 6.44 -4.06
CA ALA A 68 3.16 5.88 -5.28
C ALA A 68 1.72 5.31 -5.06
N MET A 69 0.75 6.22 -4.85
CA MET A 69 -0.67 5.93 -4.60
C MET A 69 -1.44 5.52 -5.87
N ALA A 70 -0.92 4.51 -6.57
CA ALA A 70 -1.43 4.08 -7.88
C ALA A 70 -2.91 3.64 -7.89
N GLU A 71 -3.39 3.13 -6.77
CA GLU A 71 -4.80 2.73 -6.62
C GLU A 71 -5.74 3.95 -6.68
N ASP A 72 -5.34 5.07 -6.10
CA ASP A 72 -6.10 6.32 -6.16
C ASP A 72 -6.15 6.86 -7.60
N VAL A 73 -5.03 6.78 -8.32
CA VAL A 73 -4.94 7.17 -9.74
C VAL A 73 -5.81 6.28 -10.62
N MET A 74 -5.83 4.97 -10.36
CA MET A 74 -6.71 4.01 -11.04
C MET A 74 -8.19 4.36 -10.82
N LEU A 75 -8.60 4.67 -9.58
CA LEU A 75 -9.98 5.06 -9.29
C LEU A 75 -10.37 6.35 -10.03
N TYR A 76 -9.46 7.33 -10.07
CA TYR A 76 -9.67 8.56 -10.83
C TYR A 76 -9.78 8.31 -12.34
N TYR A 77 -8.94 7.44 -12.91
CA TYR A 77 -9.05 7.04 -14.31
C TYR A 77 -10.43 6.47 -14.64
N HIS A 78 -10.94 5.55 -13.82
CA HIS A 78 -12.27 4.97 -14.03
C HIS A 78 -13.38 6.02 -13.93
N ASP A 79 -13.35 6.87 -12.90
CA ASP A 79 -14.32 7.94 -12.73
C ASP A 79 -14.35 8.89 -13.95
N MET A 80 -13.19 9.37 -14.40
CA MET A 80 -13.10 10.26 -15.56
C MET A 80 -13.59 9.57 -16.85
N THR A 81 -13.28 8.29 -17.02
CA THR A 81 -13.79 7.48 -18.14
C THR A 81 -15.32 7.38 -18.10
N GLU A 82 -15.91 7.12 -16.93
CA GLU A 82 -17.37 7.04 -16.75
C GLU A 82 -18.07 8.39 -17.00
N GLN A 83 -17.41 9.51 -16.68
CA GLN A 83 -17.92 10.85 -17.00
C GLN A 83 -17.77 11.24 -18.48
N GLY A 84 -17.00 10.48 -19.26
CA GLY A 84 -16.64 10.83 -20.62
C GLY A 84 -15.56 11.92 -20.73
N ASP A 85 -14.84 12.22 -19.66
CA ASP A 85 -13.69 13.13 -19.68
C ASP A 85 -12.44 12.38 -20.14
N THR A 86 -12.31 12.24 -21.46
CA THR A 86 -11.22 11.46 -22.07
C THR A 86 -9.85 12.10 -21.86
N ALA A 87 -9.77 13.41 -21.61
CA ALA A 87 -8.50 14.10 -21.42
C ALA A 87 -7.93 13.81 -20.03
N GLU A 88 -8.73 14.01 -18.97
CA GLU A 88 -8.33 13.69 -17.59
C GLU A 88 -8.11 12.18 -17.41
N ALA A 89 -8.90 11.33 -18.09
CA ALA A 89 -8.67 9.89 -18.10
C ALA A 89 -7.32 9.52 -18.75
N ALA A 90 -6.99 10.09 -19.91
CA ALA A 90 -5.70 9.84 -20.57
C ALA A 90 -4.52 10.31 -19.69
N ASP A 91 -4.67 11.44 -19.01
CA ASP A 91 -3.69 11.98 -18.09
C ASP A 91 -3.44 11.09 -16.87
N ALA A 92 -4.52 10.55 -16.28
CA ALA A 92 -4.42 9.58 -15.19
C ALA A 92 -3.74 8.28 -15.64
N LEU A 93 -4.04 7.81 -16.85
CA LEU A 93 -3.44 6.60 -17.41
C LEU A 93 -1.94 6.79 -17.70
N ASP A 94 -1.53 7.92 -18.26
CA ASP A 94 -0.12 8.26 -18.47
C ASP A 94 0.64 8.39 -17.14
N ALA A 95 0.04 9.08 -16.15
CA ALA A 95 0.60 9.19 -14.81
C ALA A 95 0.84 7.80 -14.18
N LEU A 96 -0.14 6.90 -14.24
CA LEU A 96 -0.02 5.53 -13.75
C LEU A 96 1.10 4.75 -14.46
N GLY A 97 1.17 4.87 -15.78
CA GLY A 97 2.23 4.24 -16.58
C GLY A 97 3.63 4.69 -16.17
N ARG A 98 3.83 6.00 -15.99
CA ARG A 98 5.11 6.58 -15.55
C ARG A 98 5.47 6.19 -14.12
N MET A 99 4.48 6.14 -13.23
CA MET A 99 4.67 5.66 -11.87
C MET A 99 5.15 4.21 -11.85
N ALA A 100 4.54 3.35 -12.65
CA ALA A 100 4.94 1.95 -12.79
C ALA A 100 6.32 1.82 -13.44
N SER A 101 6.60 2.59 -14.50
CA SER A 101 7.88 2.58 -15.21
C SER A 101 9.04 2.86 -14.25
N LEU A 102 8.91 3.88 -13.39
CA LEU A 102 9.95 4.26 -12.42
C LEU A 102 10.41 3.08 -11.54
N TRP A 103 9.48 2.23 -11.11
CA TRP A 103 9.77 1.14 -10.16
C TRP A 103 9.94 -0.23 -10.82
N SER A 104 9.75 -0.32 -12.13
CA SER A 104 9.85 -1.56 -12.88
C SER A 104 11.20 -1.74 -13.59
N ASP A 105 12.05 -0.71 -13.57
CA ASP A 105 13.36 -0.74 -14.19
C ASP A 105 14.36 -1.63 -13.43
N GLY A 106 15.42 -2.07 -14.12
CA GLY A 106 16.46 -2.93 -13.55
C GLY A 106 17.07 -2.36 -12.26
N TYR A 107 17.33 -1.05 -12.22
CA TYR A 107 17.86 -0.40 -11.03
C TYR A 107 16.89 -0.46 -9.84
N ALA A 108 15.61 -0.17 -10.05
CA ALA A 108 14.60 -0.24 -8.99
C ALA A 108 14.42 -1.68 -8.47
N LEU A 109 14.54 -2.68 -9.36
CA LEU A 109 14.56 -4.09 -8.98
C LEU A 109 15.80 -4.45 -8.15
N ASP A 110 16.96 -3.89 -8.48
CA ASP A 110 18.19 -4.10 -7.73
C ASP A 110 18.12 -3.44 -6.35
N LEU A 111 17.45 -2.29 -6.22
CA LEU A 111 17.21 -1.64 -4.93
C LEU A 111 16.26 -2.40 -4.00
N MET A 112 15.58 -3.46 -4.44
CA MET A 112 14.64 -4.21 -3.59
C MET A 112 15.23 -4.61 -2.22
N HIS A 113 16.53 -4.94 -2.19
CA HIS A 113 17.22 -5.32 -0.95
C HIS A 113 17.26 -4.19 0.09
N THR A 114 17.18 -2.92 -0.30
CA THR A 114 17.17 -1.76 0.61
C THR A 114 15.76 -1.27 0.98
N LEU A 115 14.74 -1.56 0.15
CA LEU A 115 13.39 -1.02 0.35
C LEU A 115 12.72 -1.53 1.64
N ASN A 116 12.11 -0.64 2.42
CA ASN A 116 11.21 -1.06 3.50
C ASN A 116 9.88 -1.61 2.94
N CYS A 117 9.05 -2.22 3.80
CA CYS A 117 7.76 -2.81 3.39
C CYS A 117 6.86 -1.85 2.61
N ARG A 118 6.78 -0.59 3.06
CA ARG A 118 5.95 0.42 2.43
C ARG A 118 6.47 0.75 1.04
N GLU A 119 7.78 0.86 0.88
CA GLU A 119 8.43 1.13 -0.40
C GLU A 119 8.37 -0.05 -1.36
N ALA A 120 8.27 -1.29 -0.88
CA ALA A 120 7.97 -2.45 -1.73
C ALA A 120 6.48 -2.51 -2.10
N ALA A 121 5.59 -2.15 -1.18
CA ALA A 121 4.14 -2.28 -1.34
C ALA A 121 3.58 -1.44 -2.50
N TYR A 122 3.96 -0.16 -2.58
CA TYR A 122 3.38 0.77 -3.55
C TYR A 122 3.81 0.48 -5.00
N PRO A 123 5.09 0.20 -5.32
CA PRO A 123 5.49 -0.30 -6.62
C PRO A 123 4.72 -1.52 -7.12
N ILE A 124 4.49 -2.53 -6.26
CA ILE A 124 3.69 -3.70 -6.63
C ILE A 124 2.31 -3.26 -7.14
N ARG A 125 1.66 -2.30 -6.46
CA ARG A 125 0.37 -1.76 -6.88
C ARG A 125 0.47 -0.96 -8.17
N ALA A 126 1.50 -0.12 -8.31
CA ALA A 126 1.70 0.68 -9.51
C ALA A 126 1.84 -0.20 -10.75
N ILE A 127 2.72 -1.20 -10.71
CA ILE A 127 2.94 -2.13 -11.81
C ILE A 127 1.68 -2.97 -12.08
N TYR A 128 0.98 -3.42 -11.03
CA TYR A 128 -0.26 -4.19 -11.20
C TYR A 128 -1.36 -3.37 -11.88
N TRP A 129 -1.64 -2.16 -11.42
CA TRP A 129 -2.68 -1.32 -12.01
C TRP A 129 -2.30 -0.87 -13.42
N ALA A 130 -1.02 -0.56 -13.68
CA ALA A 130 -0.53 -0.28 -15.03
C ALA A 130 -0.73 -1.47 -15.98
N ASN A 131 -0.47 -2.70 -15.50
CA ASN A 131 -0.76 -3.93 -16.24
C ASN A 131 -2.26 -4.07 -16.55
N LEU A 132 -3.11 -3.95 -15.53
CA LEU A 132 -4.54 -4.16 -15.65
C LEU A 132 -5.19 -3.17 -16.64
N LEU A 133 -4.75 -1.91 -16.60
CA LEU A 133 -5.30 -0.85 -17.44
C LEU A 133 -4.55 -0.68 -18.77
N SER A 134 -3.53 -1.52 -19.04
CA SER A 134 -2.66 -1.36 -20.21
C SER A 134 -2.10 0.06 -20.33
N ALA A 135 -1.67 0.64 -19.20
CA ALA A 135 -1.09 1.97 -19.16
C ALA A 135 0.17 2.04 -20.05
N PRO A 136 0.48 3.19 -20.67
CA PRO A 136 1.66 3.32 -21.49
C PRO A 136 2.93 3.10 -20.65
N SER A 137 3.84 2.23 -21.10
CA SER A 137 5.19 2.22 -20.56
C SER A 137 5.95 3.41 -21.14
N VAL A 138 6.54 4.22 -20.28
CA VAL A 138 7.25 5.43 -20.70
C VAL A 138 8.73 5.28 -20.46
N PHE A 139 9.52 5.71 -21.45
CA PHE A 139 10.96 5.77 -21.35
C PHE A 139 11.37 7.04 -20.61
N TRP A 140 12.18 6.88 -19.57
CA TRP A 140 12.80 7.97 -18.85
C TRP A 140 14.07 8.40 -19.60
N THR A 141 14.00 9.53 -20.33
CA THR A 141 15.17 10.11 -21.03
C THR A 141 16.16 10.77 -20.09
N SER A 142 15.74 11.07 -18.86
CA SER A 142 16.56 11.61 -17.78
C SER A 142 15.90 11.25 -16.46
N VAL A 143 16.59 10.51 -15.61
CA VAL A 143 16.17 10.32 -14.21
C VAL A 143 16.78 11.47 -13.41
N PRO A 144 16.09 12.04 -12.41
CA PRO A 144 16.65 13.10 -11.59
C PRO A 144 17.99 12.68 -10.97
N ASP A 145 18.89 13.64 -10.83
CA ASP A 145 20.28 13.40 -10.43
C ASP A 145 20.46 12.68 -9.09
N SER A 146 19.42 12.62 -8.26
CA SER A 146 19.39 11.81 -7.03
C SER A 146 19.44 10.29 -7.26
N PHE A 147 19.25 9.83 -8.50
CA PHE A 147 19.35 8.42 -8.90
C PHE A 147 20.55 8.15 -9.83
N THR A 148 21.31 9.17 -10.26
CA THR A 148 22.27 9.07 -11.39
C THR A 148 23.70 8.72 -11.00
N GLN A 149 23.97 8.18 -9.81
CA GLN A 149 25.30 7.61 -9.53
C GLN A 149 25.50 6.27 -10.25
N GLY A 150 25.68 6.32 -11.58
CA GLY A 150 26.40 5.29 -12.35
C GLY A 150 25.60 4.31 -13.22
N HIS A 151 24.29 4.46 -13.41
CA HIS A 151 23.49 3.43 -14.07
C HIS A 151 22.86 3.89 -15.40
N VAL A 152 23.36 3.30 -16.49
CA VAL A 152 22.99 3.58 -17.88
C VAL A 152 22.44 2.30 -18.50
N SER A 153 21.12 2.19 -18.64
CA SER A 153 20.37 1.55 -19.74
C SER A 153 18.92 1.37 -19.33
N TYR A 154 18.10 2.39 -19.58
CA TYR A 154 16.64 2.27 -19.46
C TYR A 154 16.13 1.46 -20.65
N HIS A 155 15.30 0.45 -20.41
CA HIS A 155 14.67 -0.30 -21.50
C HIS A 155 13.24 0.18 -21.67
N GLN A 156 12.76 0.34 -22.91
CA GLN A 156 11.31 0.36 -23.14
C GLN A 156 10.74 -0.95 -22.60
N HIS A 157 9.79 -0.89 -21.68
CA HIS A 157 9.16 -2.07 -21.10
C HIS A 157 7.87 -2.35 -21.87
N SER A 158 7.91 -3.27 -22.82
CA SER A 158 6.71 -3.62 -23.59
C SER A 158 5.74 -4.53 -22.84
N ASN A 159 6.12 -5.09 -21.68
CA ASN A 159 5.31 -6.08 -20.97
C ASN A 159 5.27 -5.85 -19.44
N TRP A 160 4.15 -5.31 -18.96
CA TRP A 160 3.91 -5.13 -17.53
C TRP A 160 3.78 -6.45 -16.74
N THR A 161 3.34 -7.52 -17.39
CA THR A 161 3.19 -8.83 -16.74
C THR A 161 4.56 -9.37 -16.32
N ASP A 162 5.56 -9.31 -17.19
CA ASP A 162 6.93 -9.74 -16.88
C ASP A 162 7.56 -8.87 -15.78
N ARG A 163 7.28 -7.56 -15.82
CA ARG A 163 7.76 -6.60 -14.82
C ARG A 163 7.16 -6.85 -13.45
N LEU A 164 5.86 -7.11 -13.40
CA LEU A 164 5.17 -7.46 -12.16
C LEU A 164 5.74 -8.76 -11.58
N ALA A 165 5.94 -9.79 -12.43
CA ALA A 165 6.53 -11.05 -12.00
C ALA A 165 7.97 -10.86 -11.47
N ALA A 166 8.81 -10.09 -12.16
CA ALA A 166 10.17 -9.80 -11.73
C ALA A 166 10.21 -9.06 -10.38
N PHE A 167 9.36 -8.04 -10.21
CA PHE A 167 9.29 -7.26 -8.97
C PHE A 167 8.78 -8.09 -7.80
N LEU A 168 7.72 -8.88 -8.02
CA LEU A 168 7.18 -9.78 -7.00
C LEU A 168 8.20 -10.85 -6.60
N ASN A 169 8.94 -11.43 -7.55
CA ASN A 169 9.99 -12.41 -7.24
C ASN A 169 11.07 -11.81 -6.36
N LYS A 170 11.58 -10.62 -6.69
CA LYS A 170 12.56 -9.91 -5.86
C LYS A 170 12.02 -9.59 -4.47
N ALA A 171 10.76 -9.16 -4.36
CA ALA A 171 10.13 -8.91 -3.07
C ALA A 171 10.02 -10.19 -2.24
N MET A 172 9.63 -11.31 -2.86
CA MET A 172 9.54 -12.61 -2.19
C MET A 172 10.92 -13.17 -1.81
N ASP A 173 11.94 -12.97 -2.64
CA ASP A 173 13.32 -13.34 -2.32
C ASP A 173 13.81 -12.59 -1.08
N LYS A 174 13.52 -11.28 -1.00
CA LYS A 174 13.82 -10.49 0.21
C LYS A 174 13.07 -11.01 1.43
N TRP A 175 11.77 -11.25 1.31
CA TRP A 175 10.96 -11.85 2.39
C TRP A 175 11.55 -13.19 2.87
N ASN A 176 12.04 -14.01 1.93
CA ASN A 176 12.64 -15.31 2.28
C ASN A 176 14.03 -15.16 2.90
N ALA A 177 14.83 -14.19 2.46
CA ALA A 177 16.18 -13.91 2.93
C ALA A 177 16.21 -13.39 4.38
N THR A 178 15.17 -12.68 4.83
CA THR A 178 14.97 -12.30 6.24
C THR A 178 14.50 -13.48 7.11
N GLY A 179 14.53 -14.69 6.54
CA GLY A 179 14.03 -15.93 7.09
C GLY A 179 12.53 -16.02 6.86
N ALA A 180 12.11 -16.79 5.86
CA ALA A 180 10.68 -17.07 5.59
C ALA A 180 9.89 -17.57 6.84
N GLY A 181 10.59 -18.09 7.86
CA GLY A 181 10.02 -18.50 9.16
C GLY A 181 10.07 -17.44 10.28
N SER A 182 10.74 -16.30 10.08
CA SER A 182 10.79 -15.22 11.07
C SER A 182 9.51 -14.39 11.08
N GLY A 183 8.77 -14.34 9.95
CA GLY A 183 7.61 -13.48 9.78
C GLY A 183 7.96 -11.99 9.73
N ARG A 184 9.23 -11.64 9.46
CA ARG A 184 9.68 -10.25 9.43
C ARG A 184 10.13 -9.86 8.03
N TRP A 185 9.67 -8.70 7.57
CA TRP A 185 10.40 -7.93 6.57
C TRP A 185 11.20 -6.87 7.32
N ASN A 186 12.51 -7.06 7.32
CA ASN A 186 13.42 -6.15 8.00
C ASN A 186 13.73 -4.97 7.06
N ASP A 187 13.59 -3.74 7.56
CA ASP A 187 14.14 -2.56 6.91
C ASP A 187 15.66 -2.48 7.08
N GLU A 188 16.28 -1.40 6.60
CA GLU A 188 17.72 -1.15 6.71
C GLU A 188 18.25 -1.13 8.16
N ASN A 189 17.37 -0.90 9.14
CA ASN A 189 17.69 -0.92 10.57
C ASN A 189 17.34 -2.26 11.23
N ASN A 190 17.08 -3.28 10.43
CA ASN A 190 16.61 -4.59 10.90
C ASN A 190 15.29 -4.52 11.69
N ALA A 191 14.49 -3.46 11.48
CA ALA A 191 13.26 -3.21 12.18
C ALA A 191 12.05 -3.70 11.38
N CYS A 192 11.08 -4.26 12.10
CA CYS A 192 9.77 -4.65 11.57
C CYS A 192 8.72 -3.66 12.11
N LYS A 193 7.96 -3.04 11.20
CA LYS A 193 6.89 -2.07 11.53
C LYS A 193 5.54 -2.64 11.10
N PRO A 194 4.66 -3.06 12.04
CA PRO A 194 3.42 -3.79 11.72
C PRO A 194 2.53 -3.07 10.70
N PHE A 195 2.46 -1.74 10.81
CA PHE A 195 1.67 -0.92 9.91
C PHE A 195 2.25 -0.89 8.49
N MET A 196 3.58 -0.87 8.34
CA MET A 196 4.23 -0.92 7.02
C MET A 196 4.12 -2.31 6.41
N ASN A 197 4.34 -3.36 7.21
CA ASN A 197 4.09 -4.74 6.80
C ASN A 197 2.66 -4.91 6.31
N SER A 198 1.69 -4.25 6.95
CA SER A 198 0.29 -4.30 6.50
C SER A 198 0.08 -3.72 5.10
N LEU A 199 0.81 -2.67 4.71
CA LEU A 199 0.75 -2.14 3.35
C LEU A 199 1.25 -3.17 2.33
N LEU A 200 2.34 -3.88 2.66
CA LEU A 200 2.88 -4.96 1.82
C LEU A 200 1.91 -6.15 1.76
N ARG A 201 1.35 -6.56 2.90
CA ARG A 201 0.30 -7.59 2.96
C ARG A 201 -0.88 -7.22 2.07
N ASP A 202 -1.36 -5.98 2.14
CA ASP A 202 -2.47 -5.53 1.32
C ASP A 202 -2.13 -5.54 -0.18
N SER A 203 -0.88 -5.28 -0.57
CA SER A 203 -0.40 -5.51 -1.94
C SER A 203 -0.34 -6.99 -2.31
N TYR A 204 0.09 -7.88 -1.42
CA TYR A 204 0.08 -9.33 -1.65
C TYR A 204 -1.34 -9.90 -1.71
N ILE A 205 -2.27 -9.40 -0.89
CA ILE A 205 -3.69 -9.75 -0.96
C ILE A 205 -4.26 -9.30 -2.30
N LEU A 206 -3.94 -8.09 -2.77
CA LEU A 206 -4.33 -7.65 -4.12
C LEU A 206 -3.82 -8.61 -5.20
N MET A 207 -2.55 -9.02 -5.12
CA MET A 207 -1.99 -9.98 -6.07
C MET A 207 -2.69 -11.34 -5.99
N TYR A 208 -2.89 -11.85 -4.77
CA TYR A 208 -3.58 -13.11 -4.53
C TYR A 208 -5.01 -13.08 -5.10
N GLU A 209 -5.80 -12.05 -4.78
CA GLU A 209 -7.21 -12.00 -5.16
C GLU A 209 -7.42 -11.67 -6.64
N ARG A 210 -6.55 -10.82 -7.23
CA ARG A 210 -6.86 -10.17 -8.51
C ARG A 210 -5.88 -10.46 -9.63
N ASN A 211 -4.73 -11.09 -9.37
CA ASN A 211 -3.79 -11.47 -10.44
C ASN A 211 -4.02 -12.92 -10.90
N SER A 212 -4.90 -13.10 -11.89
CA SER A 212 -5.22 -14.41 -12.47
C SER A 212 -4.04 -15.12 -13.14
N GLY A 213 -2.95 -14.41 -13.45
CA GLY A 213 -1.74 -14.97 -14.04
C GLY A 213 -0.83 -15.70 -13.04
N LEU A 214 -1.09 -15.61 -11.73
CA LEU A 214 -0.30 -16.30 -10.72
C LEU A 214 -0.68 -17.77 -10.62
N ASP A 215 0.33 -18.65 -10.69
CA ASP A 215 0.16 -20.07 -10.44
C ASP A 215 -0.17 -20.39 -8.96
N ALA A 216 -0.58 -21.63 -8.71
CA ALA A 216 -1.02 -22.09 -7.40
C ALA A 216 0.10 -22.08 -6.34
N THR A 217 1.34 -22.35 -6.75
CA THR A 217 2.52 -22.32 -5.87
C THR A 217 2.79 -20.89 -5.42
N TYR A 218 2.74 -19.94 -6.35
CA TYR A 218 2.94 -18.52 -6.08
C TYR A 218 1.88 -17.97 -5.12
N ARG A 219 0.61 -18.28 -5.38
CA ARG A 219 -0.51 -17.92 -4.50
C ARG A 219 -0.33 -18.48 -3.10
N THR A 220 0.15 -19.73 -3.00
CA THR A 220 0.49 -20.36 -1.71
C THR A 220 1.62 -19.63 -1.00
N ASN A 221 2.68 -19.25 -1.71
CA ASN A 221 3.81 -18.52 -1.13
C ASN A 221 3.40 -17.13 -0.62
N LEU A 222 2.61 -16.37 -1.39
CA LEU A 222 2.06 -15.09 -0.96
C LEU A 222 1.23 -15.23 0.32
N ARG A 223 0.29 -16.19 0.34
CA ARG A 223 -0.54 -16.45 1.53
C ARG A 223 0.32 -16.85 2.74
N ASN A 224 1.32 -17.70 2.55
CA ASN A 224 2.20 -18.14 3.62
C ASN A 224 3.03 -16.98 4.18
N ALA A 225 3.52 -16.07 3.33
CA ALA A 225 4.19 -14.85 3.75
C ALA A 225 3.27 -13.93 4.56
N ILE A 226 2.05 -13.68 4.06
CA ILE A 226 1.01 -12.91 4.78
C ILE A 226 0.79 -13.51 6.17
N LYS A 227 0.52 -14.81 6.25
CA LYS A 227 0.26 -15.53 7.51
C LYS A 227 1.44 -15.43 8.47
N ALA A 228 2.65 -15.75 8.01
CA ALA A 228 3.85 -15.74 8.84
C ALA A 228 4.10 -14.34 9.44
N SER A 229 3.86 -13.28 8.66
CA SER A 229 3.98 -11.90 9.15
C SER A 229 3.02 -11.58 10.28
N MET A 230 1.76 -12.00 10.13
CA MET A 230 0.70 -11.72 11.10
C MET A 230 0.91 -12.51 12.38
N ASP A 231 1.32 -13.78 12.27
CA ASP A 231 1.60 -14.60 13.45
C ASP A 231 2.79 -14.08 14.23
N TYR A 232 3.84 -13.61 13.54
CA TYR A 232 4.98 -12.98 14.19
C TYR A 232 4.57 -11.70 14.93
N GLU A 233 3.90 -10.77 14.25
CA GLU A 233 3.46 -9.51 14.86
C GLU A 233 2.55 -9.75 16.05
N TRP A 234 1.58 -10.67 15.94
CA TRP A 234 0.70 -11.02 17.06
C TRP A 234 1.47 -11.59 18.25
N ALA A 235 2.46 -12.45 18.01
CA ALA A 235 3.20 -13.10 19.09
C ALA A 235 4.24 -12.20 19.76
N ASN A 236 4.76 -11.18 19.05
CA ASN A 236 5.94 -10.44 19.50
C ASN A 236 5.71 -8.94 19.68
N MET A 237 4.62 -8.38 19.13
CA MET A 237 4.42 -6.93 19.08
C MET A 237 3.05 -6.49 19.58
N TRP A 238 2.11 -7.40 19.79
CA TRP A 238 0.80 -7.06 20.34
C TRP A 238 0.90 -6.84 21.85
N ASP A 239 0.64 -5.62 22.30
CA ASP A 239 0.54 -5.27 23.71
C ASP A 239 -0.92 -5.37 24.17
N VAL A 240 -1.18 -6.35 25.05
CA VAL A 240 -2.52 -6.64 25.55
C VAL A 240 -3.08 -5.46 26.37
N PRO A 241 -2.35 -4.84 27.32
CA PRO A 241 -2.85 -3.68 28.06
C PRO A 241 -3.22 -2.47 27.17
N ALA A 242 -2.39 -2.14 26.17
CA ALA A 242 -2.59 -1.01 25.28
C ALA A 242 -3.59 -1.30 24.15
N GLN A 243 -3.92 -2.58 23.93
CA GLN A 243 -4.75 -3.03 22.80
C GLN A 243 -4.20 -2.52 21.46
N ALA A 244 -2.87 -2.57 21.31
CA ALA A 244 -2.16 -2.00 20.17
C ALA A 244 -0.90 -2.79 19.84
N PHE A 245 -0.37 -2.59 18.65
CA PHE A 245 0.96 -3.09 18.30
C PHE A 245 2.04 -2.07 18.62
N ASP A 246 3.21 -2.54 19.06
CA ASP A 246 4.44 -1.76 19.11
C ASP A 246 4.73 -1.10 17.75
N TYR A 247 5.26 0.12 17.77
CA TYR A 247 5.58 0.84 16.54
C TYR A 247 6.62 0.10 15.68
N SER A 248 7.63 -0.50 16.34
CA SER A 248 8.76 -1.16 15.72
C SER A 248 9.36 -2.25 16.61
N THR A 249 10.01 -3.25 16.00
CA THR A 249 10.86 -4.23 16.73
C THR A 249 12.31 -3.80 16.90
N GLY A 250 12.71 -2.65 16.34
CA GLY A 250 14.11 -2.22 16.32
C GLY A 250 14.59 -1.68 17.66
N GLU A 251 15.78 -2.09 18.12
CA GLU A 251 16.40 -1.57 19.36
C GLU A 251 16.68 -0.06 19.32
N VAL A 252 16.80 0.51 18.12
CA VAL A 252 17.11 1.93 17.88
C VAL A 252 15.87 2.77 17.55
N GLU A 253 14.69 2.14 17.49
CA GLU A 253 13.44 2.82 17.18
C GLU A 253 12.46 2.76 18.35
N GLU A 254 11.39 3.53 18.22
CA GLU A 254 10.32 3.53 19.20
C GLU A 254 9.63 2.17 19.27
N THR A 255 9.53 1.62 20.48
CA THR A 255 8.81 0.37 20.79
C THR A 255 7.47 0.63 21.48
N THR A 256 7.07 1.89 21.63
CA THR A 256 5.77 2.26 22.22
C THR A 256 4.62 1.67 21.37
N PRO A 257 3.58 1.10 21.98
CA PRO A 257 2.38 0.69 21.27
C PRO A 257 1.58 1.88 20.70
N TYR A 258 1.07 1.74 19.47
CA TYR A 258 0.28 2.77 18.77
C TYR A 258 -1.05 2.24 18.22
N ALA A 259 -2.15 2.56 18.90
CA ALA A 259 -3.49 2.10 18.53
C ALA A 259 -4.00 2.74 17.23
N ASP A 260 -3.57 3.95 16.87
CA ASP A 260 -3.97 4.66 15.66
C ASP A 260 -3.52 3.99 14.36
N LEU A 261 -2.64 2.98 14.44
CA LEU A 261 -2.19 2.18 13.29
C LEU A 261 -2.97 0.87 13.14
N ASN A 262 -3.72 0.46 14.17
CA ASN A 262 -4.44 -0.81 14.19
C ASN A 262 -5.43 -0.97 13.03
N LEU A 263 -6.10 0.11 12.62
CA LEU A 263 -7.10 0.04 11.55
C LEU A 263 -6.48 -0.21 10.16
N MET A 264 -5.19 0.09 9.99
CA MET A 264 -4.43 -0.31 8.80
C MET A 264 -3.96 -1.77 8.86
N ILE A 265 -3.81 -2.33 10.06
CA ILE A 265 -3.33 -3.70 10.31
C ILE A 265 -4.46 -4.73 10.27
N SER A 266 -5.59 -4.39 10.90
CA SER A 266 -6.74 -5.28 11.09
C SER A 266 -7.28 -5.93 9.81
N PRO A 267 -7.32 -5.30 8.61
CA PRO A 267 -7.97 -5.89 7.45
C PRO A 267 -7.33 -7.21 6.99
N ALA A 268 -6.01 -7.36 7.09
CA ALA A 268 -5.33 -8.60 6.71
C ALA A 268 -5.76 -9.80 7.58
N TYR A 269 -6.09 -9.57 8.86
CA TYR A 269 -6.64 -10.59 9.76
C TYR A 269 -8.04 -11.04 9.31
N ALA A 270 -8.91 -10.10 8.92
CA ALA A 270 -10.23 -10.43 8.39
C ALA A 270 -10.13 -11.22 7.07
N TRP A 271 -9.22 -10.82 6.18
CA TRP A 271 -8.97 -11.52 4.93
C TRP A 271 -8.55 -12.98 5.17
N LEU A 272 -7.58 -13.21 6.06
CA LEU A 272 -7.08 -14.56 6.34
C LEU A 272 -8.14 -15.42 7.04
N ALA A 273 -8.94 -14.82 7.93
CA ALA A 273 -10.09 -15.50 8.53
C ALA A 273 -11.10 -15.97 7.47
N ASN A 274 -11.39 -15.12 6.48
CA ASN A 274 -12.27 -15.45 5.38
C ASN A 274 -11.70 -16.54 4.47
N TYR A 275 -10.40 -16.49 4.18
CA TYR A 275 -9.72 -17.57 3.46
C TYR A 275 -9.86 -18.92 4.17
N TYR A 276 -9.59 -18.99 5.47
CA TYR A 276 -9.69 -20.26 6.21
C TYR A 276 -11.13 -20.79 6.26
N ARG A 277 -12.11 -19.90 6.36
CA ARG A 277 -13.52 -20.25 6.27
C ARG A 277 -13.87 -20.89 4.92
N SER A 278 -13.35 -20.36 3.82
CA SER A 278 -13.67 -20.86 2.46
C SER A 278 -13.14 -22.28 2.20
N ILE A 279 -12.09 -22.70 2.91
CA ILE A 279 -11.53 -24.06 2.84
C ILE A 279 -11.99 -24.98 3.98
N GLY A 280 -12.93 -24.53 4.82
CA GLY A 280 -13.50 -25.32 5.92
C GLY A 280 -12.64 -25.44 7.18
N ASP A 281 -11.55 -24.67 7.31
CA ASP A 281 -10.70 -24.64 8.50
C ASP A 281 -11.25 -23.66 9.53
N THR A 282 -12.27 -24.11 10.28
CA THR A 282 -12.99 -23.27 11.23
C THR A 282 -12.14 -22.82 12.42
N ALA A 283 -11.11 -23.59 12.79
CA ALA A 283 -10.23 -23.27 13.91
C ALA A 283 -9.33 -22.07 13.60
N ASN A 284 -8.65 -22.09 12.45
CA ASN A 284 -7.86 -20.95 12.01
C ASN A 284 -8.76 -19.75 11.66
N ALA A 285 -9.91 -19.98 11.01
CA ALA A 285 -10.86 -18.92 10.73
C ALA A 285 -11.30 -18.18 12.01
N GLY A 286 -11.64 -18.90 13.08
CA GLY A 286 -12.01 -18.32 14.37
C GLY A 286 -10.86 -17.58 15.04
N THR A 287 -9.64 -18.10 14.94
CA THR A 287 -8.43 -17.46 15.49
C THR A 287 -8.19 -16.09 14.84
N TYR A 288 -8.13 -16.02 13.51
CA TYR A 288 -7.86 -14.76 12.82
C TYR A 288 -9.04 -13.78 12.89
N ALA A 289 -10.29 -14.26 12.96
CA ALA A 289 -11.45 -13.40 13.18
C ALA A 289 -11.40 -12.73 14.56
N THR A 290 -11.12 -13.49 15.62
CA THR A 290 -11.00 -12.94 16.98
C THR A 290 -9.90 -11.88 17.07
N ARG A 291 -8.74 -12.15 16.43
CA ARG A 291 -7.64 -11.19 16.35
C ARG A 291 -8.04 -9.94 15.55
N HIS A 292 -8.73 -10.09 14.42
CA HIS A 292 -9.26 -8.95 13.66
C HIS A 292 -10.15 -8.06 14.54
N ASP A 293 -11.14 -8.64 15.22
CA ASP A 293 -12.09 -7.89 16.04
C ASP A 293 -11.38 -7.17 17.20
N THR A 294 -10.40 -7.83 17.81
CA THR A 294 -9.58 -7.26 18.89
C THR A 294 -8.78 -6.05 18.41
N ILE A 295 -8.05 -6.21 17.30
CA ILE A 295 -7.23 -5.13 16.72
C ILE A 295 -8.13 -3.98 16.27
N PHE A 296 -9.26 -4.28 15.62
CA PHE A 296 -10.21 -3.28 15.15
C PHE A 296 -10.80 -2.48 16.31
N ALA A 297 -11.23 -3.15 17.39
CA ALA A 297 -11.76 -2.50 18.58
C ALA A 297 -10.72 -1.60 19.25
N GLY A 298 -9.48 -2.08 19.42
CA GLY A 298 -8.37 -1.28 19.95
C GLY A 298 -8.08 -0.05 19.08
N GLY A 299 -8.12 -0.22 17.75
CA GLY A 299 -8.03 0.88 16.79
C GLY A 299 -9.12 1.92 17.02
N VAL A 300 -10.39 1.53 16.95
CA VAL A 300 -11.52 2.46 17.15
C VAL A 300 -11.44 3.20 18.48
N ALA A 301 -11.04 2.53 19.57
CA ALA A 301 -10.95 3.13 20.89
C ALA A 301 -9.75 4.08 21.05
N GLY A 302 -8.62 3.77 20.42
CA GLY A 302 -7.35 4.50 20.57
C GLY A 302 -6.95 5.37 19.38
N THR A 303 -7.82 5.50 18.37
CA THR A 303 -7.56 6.25 17.14
C THR A 303 -7.31 7.75 17.43
N ASP A 304 -6.19 8.28 16.95
CA ASP A 304 -5.94 9.72 16.83
C ASP A 304 -6.30 10.20 15.41
N LEU A 305 -7.20 11.19 15.31
CA LEU A 305 -7.63 11.79 14.03
C LEU A 305 -7.24 13.26 13.89
N ASN A 306 -6.40 13.79 14.79
CA ASN A 306 -6.07 15.21 14.82
C ASN A 306 -5.28 15.67 13.58
N GLY A 307 -4.55 14.77 12.93
CA GLY A 307 -3.80 15.05 11.71
C GLY A 307 -4.33 14.30 10.48
N SER A 308 -4.14 14.91 9.31
CA SER A 308 -4.51 14.32 8.02
C SER A 308 -3.79 13.00 7.76
N LYS A 309 -2.51 12.91 8.14
CA LYS A 309 -1.71 11.68 8.04
C LYS A 309 -2.35 10.55 8.86
N GLN A 310 -2.60 10.77 10.14
CA GLN A 310 -3.16 9.77 11.06
C GLN A 310 -4.54 9.33 10.60
N PHE A 311 -5.39 10.29 10.21
CA PHE A 311 -6.67 9.97 9.59
C PHE A 311 -6.50 9.06 8.37
N ASN A 312 -5.61 9.41 7.44
CA ASN A 312 -5.46 8.63 6.22
C ASN A 312 -4.92 7.21 6.50
N GLN A 313 -4.00 7.05 7.45
CA GLN A 313 -3.54 5.73 7.91
C GLN A 313 -4.69 4.89 8.45
N ASN A 314 -5.58 5.49 9.26
CA ASN A 314 -6.73 4.80 9.82
C ASN A 314 -7.72 4.32 8.76
N TYR A 315 -7.92 5.06 7.67
CA TYR A 315 -9.01 4.80 6.72
C TYR A 315 -8.59 4.24 5.36
N THR A 316 -7.30 4.18 5.04
CA THR A 316 -6.81 3.77 3.70
C THR A 316 -7.23 2.37 3.27
N THR A 317 -7.34 1.43 4.21
CA THR A 317 -7.75 0.03 3.95
C THR A 317 -8.74 -0.52 4.97
N ALA A 318 -9.02 0.20 6.07
CA ALA A 318 -9.88 -0.28 7.16
C ALA A 318 -11.26 -0.72 6.70
N PHE A 319 -11.78 -0.11 5.64
CA PHE A 319 -13.08 -0.43 5.07
C PHE A 319 -13.17 -1.87 4.50
N ARG A 320 -12.03 -2.50 4.17
CA ARG A 320 -11.94 -3.88 3.64
C ARG A 320 -12.14 -4.93 4.72
N GLY A 321 -11.73 -4.65 5.96
CA GLY A 321 -11.82 -5.59 7.08
C GLY A 321 -13.25 -6.08 7.32
N PRO A 322 -14.22 -5.17 7.57
CA PRO A 322 -15.63 -5.54 7.72
C PRO A 322 -16.19 -6.26 6.49
N ALA A 323 -15.83 -5.84 5.28
CA ALA A 323 -16.27 -6.52 4.06
C ALA A 323 -15.84 -8.00 4.05
N TRP A 324 -14.56 -8.28 4.31
CA TRP A 324 -14.06 -9.65 4.39
C TRP A 324 -14.61 -10.44 5.58
N ALA A 325 -14.80 -9.81 6.74
CA ALA A 325 -15.41 -10.44 7.91
C ALA A 325 -16.82 -10.96 7.60
N HIS A 326 -17.56 -10.24 6.74
CA HIS A 326 -18.89 -10.62 6.26
C HIS A 326 -18.89 -11.44 4.96
N GLY A 327 -17.73 -11.93 4.50
CA GLY A 327 -17.63 -12.77 3.31
C GLY A 327 -17.74 -12.03 1.97
N ILE A 328 -17.67 -10.69 1.98
CA ILE A 328 -17.65 -9.86 0.77
C ILE A 328 -16.21 -9.81 0.26
N THR A 329 -15.93 -10.52 -0.84
CA THR A 329 -14.59 -10.63 -1.42
C THR A 329 -14.29 -9.63 -2.54
N ARG A 330 -15.32 -8.91 -3.01
CA ARG A 330 -15.20 -7.84 -4.01
C ARG A 330 -15.66 -6.52 -3.39
N ALA A 331 -14.79 -5.93 -2.59
CA ALA A 331 -14.85 -4.52 -2.20
C ALA A 331 -13.94 -3.70 -3.11
#